data_AF-A0A7E5WII4-F1
#
_entry.id   AF-A0A7E5WII4-F1
#
_cell.length_a   1.000
_cell.length_b   1.000
_cell.length_c   1.000
_cell.angle_alpha   90.00
_cell.angle_beta   90.00
_cell.angle_gamma   90.00
#
_symmetry.space_group_name_H-M   'P 1'
#
loop_
_entity.id
_entity.type
_entity.pdbx_description
1 polymer ?
#
loop_
_entity_poly.entity_id
_entity_poly.type
_entity_poly.pdbx_seq_one_letter_code
_entity_poly.pdbx_strand_id
1 'polypeptide(L)'
;MDINSYHVFFFLFLHSLTILKADTSIREPINLELLLARTGEGYLTSFPEECSTILNRFADASSNFTKCSILHARPIRICSRCIEQYMQFKTIYDELLTTIVNGTSCKSIFISHDRLDAVLEYHDNILSIWDKGHCNTCFNWSDKVPVLSNETKLFNEKFNETMACIMKYIDPSTNDTQPVCENCMQSYIQLDNYYKTLSDDAIGVDSICMDVVDSMNATRSIWSKTLNCCKIRRTPEIIFLCCTGIISALPIFYYLVLRYFSPMRDLPNVLKQSRFKQTILRSLGRTN
;
A
#
# COMPACT_ATOMS: atom_id res chain seq x y z
N MET A 1 -34.59 58.98 69.44
CA MET A 1 -33.36 58.30 68.98
C MET A 1 -33.83 56.88 68.77
N ASP A 2 -34.40 56.57 67.61
CA ASP A 2 -35.28 55.40 67.53
C ASP A 2 -35.18 54.60 66.24
N ILE A 3 -35.36 53.32 66.49
CA ILE A 3 -35.20 52.11 65.70
C ILE A 3 -36.40 51.92 64.74
N ASN A 4 -36.09 51.56 63.49
CA ASN A 4 -36.74 50.56 62.62
C ASN A 4 -38.28 50.36 62.65
N SER A 5 -38.99 50.56 61.52
CA SER A 5 -40.09 49.66 61.08
C SER A 5 -40.64 49.91 59.65
N TYR A 6 -40.52 48.88 58.82
CA TYR A 6 -41.33 48.32 57.70
C TYR A 6 -42.39 49.12 56.91
N HIS A 7 -42.22 49.05 55.56
CA HIS A 7 -43.17 48.84 54.44
C HIS A 7 -44.65 49.25 54.56
N VAL A 8 -45.18 50.00 53.57
CA VAL A 8 -46.33 49.62 52.67
C VAL A 8 -46.38 50.56 51.43
N PHE A 9 -46.92 50.05 50.31
CA PHE A 9 -47.47 50.71 49.09
C PHE A 9 -46.47 50.98 47.95
N PHE A 10 -46.34 50.16 46.90
CA PHE A 10 -47.31 49.52 45.99
C PHE A 10 -48.19 50.52 45.22
N PHE A 11 -47.83 50.66 43.94
CA PHE A 11 -48.68 51.03 42.78
C PHE A 11 -49.24 52.46 42.68
N LEU A 12 -48.77 53.16 41.65
CA LEU A 12 -49.56 53.72 40.53
C LEU A 12 -48.86 55.00 40.03
N PHE A 13 -48.22 54.94 38.86
CA PHE A 13 -48.42 55.96 37.82
C PHE A 13 -47.92 55.41 36.48
N LEU A 14 -48.84 54.78 35.76
CA LEU A 14 -48.82 54.64 34.31
C LEU A 14 -48.88 56.05 33.71
N HIS A 15 -47.83 56.50 33.02
CA HIS A 15 -48.01 57.29 31.79
C HIS A 15 -46.75 57.30 30.91
N SER A 16 -47.00 56.97 29.63
CA SER A 16 -46.24 57.29 28.41
C SER A 16 -44.78 56.83 28.31
N LEU A 17 -44.58 55.60 27.88
CA LEU A 17 -43.50 55.28 26.93
C LEU A 17 -44.17 54.83 25.63
N THR A 18 -44.21 55.74 24.66
CA THR A 18 -44.50 55.44 23.26
C THR A 18 -43.44 54.46 22.74
N ILE A 19 -43.78 53.18 22.71
CA ILE A 19 -42.99 52.18 21.99
C ILE A 19 -43.22 52.42 20.50
N LEU A 20 -42.18 52.87 19.81
CA LEU A 20 -42.09 52.86 18.36
C LEU A 20 -42.37 51.44 17.88
N LYS A 21 -43.52 51.25 17.23
CA LYS A 21 -43.85 50.01 16.52
C LYS A 21 -42.93 49.96 15.30
N ALA A 22 -41.83 49.22 15.42
CA ALA A 22 -40.98 48.93 14.27
C ALA A 22 -41.81 48.16 13.25
N ASP A 23 -41.88 48.71 12.04
CA ASP A 23 -42.64 48.18 10.92
C ASP A 23 -42.04 46.85 10.47
N THR A 24 -42.70 45.74 10.76
CA THR A 24 -42.30 44.38 10.37
C THR A 24 -42.85 44.04 8.98
N SER A 25 -42.50 44.87 8.01
CA SER A 25 -42.82 44.67 6.61
C SER A 25 -41.52 44.86 5.84
N ILE A 26 -41.08 43.83 5.11
CA ILE A 26 -39.82 43.74 4.33
C ILE A 26 -38.60 43.24 5.16
N ARG A 27 -38.65 42.01 5.72
CA ARG A 27 -37.44 41.37 6.32
C ARG A 27 -37.45 39.83 6.34
N GLU A 28 -37.90 39.18 5.28
CA GLU A 28 -37.75 37.71 5.17
C GLU A 28 -36.44 37.25 4.50
N PRO A 29 -35.94 37.84 3.40
CA PRO A 29 -34.74 37.28 2.73
C PRO A 29 -33.44 37.49 3.52
N ILE A 30 -33.30 38.63 4.21
CA ILE A 30 -32.07 39.02 4.92
C ILE A 30 -31.81 38.18 6.18
N ASN A 31 -32.87 37.67 6.84
CA ASN A 31 -32.72 36.90 8.07
C ASN A 31 -32.29 35.46 7.82
N LEU A 32 -32.64 34.88 6.67
CA LEU A 32 -32.28 33.51 6.32
C LEU A 32 -30.80 33.38 5.98
N GLU A 33 -30.26 34.32 5.18
CA GLU A 33 -28.83 34.42 4.86
C GLU A 33 -27.97 34.58 6.13
N LEU A 34 -28.41 35.43 7.06
CA LEU A 34 -27.71 35.69 8.31
C LEU A 34 -27.78 34.49 9.28
N LEU A 35 -28.89 33.73 9.26
CA LEU A 35 -29.05 32.51 10.04
C LEU A 35 -28.17 31.38 9.48
N LEU A 36 -28.16 31.16 8.17
CA LEU A 36 -27.30 30.19 7.49
C LEU A 36 -25.82 30.49 7.73
N ALA A 37 -25.42 31.76 7.65
CA ALA A 37 -24.05 32.20 7.97
C ALA A 37 -23.68 32.01 9.45
N ARG A 38 -24.66 32.03 10.35
CA ARG A 38 -24.45 31.90 11.80
C ARG A 38 -24.46 30.44 12.28
N THR A 39 -25.29 29.59 11.69
CA THR A 39 -25.40 28.16 12.05
C THR A 39 -24.42 27.29 11.27
N GLY A 40 -24.01 27.73 10.07
CA GLY A 40 -23.23 26.91 9.14
C GLY A 40 -24.02 25.72 8.56
N GLU A 41 -25.32 25.64 8.81
CA GLU A 41 -26.18 24.57 8.32
C GLU A 41 -26.88 25.00 7.04
N GLY A 42 -26.41 24.53 5.89
CA GLY A 42 -27.08 24.67 4.61
C GLY A 42 -26.41 25.65 3.64
N TYR A 43 -26.90 25.62 2.41
CA TYR A 43 -26.41 26.46 1.30
C TYR A 43 -27.38 27.62 1.07
N LEU A 44 -26.86 28.81 0.71
CA LEU A 44 -27.65 30.01 0.43
C LEU A 44 -28.74 29.79 -0.64
N THR A 45 -28.50 28.85 -1.54
CA THR A 45 -29.41 28.41 -2.59
C THR A 45 -29.64 26.92 -2.44
N SER A 46 -30.89 26.47 -2.39
CA SER A 46 -31.17 25.03 -2.44
C SER A 46 -30.70 24.50 -3.79
N PHE A 47 -29.78 23.54 -3.78
CA PHE A 47 -29.36 22.86 -4.99
C PHE A 47 -30.52 22.06 -5.59
N PRO A 48 -30.45 21.73 -6.90
CA PRO A 48 -31.44 20.84 -7.51
C PRO A 48 -31.56 19.53 -6.70
N GLU A 49 -32.79 19.11 -6.43
CA GLU A 49 -33.08 17.89 -5.65
C GLU A 49 -32.41 16.65 -6.25
N GLU A 50 -32.36 16.59 -7.59
CA GLU A 50 -31.68 15.54 -8.34
C GLU A 50 -30.17 15.50 -8.04
N CYS A 51 -29.48 16.65 -8.02
CA CYS A 51 -28.06 16.71 -7.66
C CYS A 51 -27.83 16.23 -6.20
N SER A 52 -28.72 16.61 -5.28
CA SER A 52 -28.65 16.17 -3.88
C SER A 52 -28.88 14.66 -3.75
N THR A 53 -29.77 14.10 -4.57
CA THR A 53 -30.03 12.66 -4.63
C THR A 53 -28.82 11.88 -5.15
N ILE A 54 -28.16 12.38 -6.20
CA ILE A 54 -26.93 11.77 -6.74
C ILE A 54 -25.81 11.82 -5.69
N LEU A 55 -25.64 12.95 -4.99
CA LEU A 55 -24.65 13.08 -3.93
C LEU A 55 -24.87 12.06 -2.79
N ASN A 56 -26.12 11.87 -2.35
CA ASN A 56 -26.45 10.87 -1.33
C ASN A 56 -26.10 9.45 -1.80
N ARG A 57 -26.44 9.12 -3.05
CA ARG A 57 -26.06 7.82 -3.65
C ARG A 57 -24.54 7.66 -3.75
N PHE A 58 -23.81 8.72 -4.05
CA PHE A 58 -22.34 8.71 -4.07
C PHE A 58 -21.77 8.42 -2.67
N ALA A 59 -22.32 9.06 -1.64
CA ALA A 59 -21.91 8.82 -0.25
C ALA A 59 -22.17 7.36 0.17
N ASP A 60 -23.35 6.82 -0.16
CA ASP A 60 -23.69 5.42 0.11
C ASP A 60 -22.75 4.44 -0.63
N ALA A 61 -22.50 4.67 -1.92
CA ALA A 61 -21.61 3.83 -2.71
C ALA A 61 -20.16 3.87 -2.20
N SER A 62 -19.68 5.06 -1.83
CA SER A 62 -18.34 5.26 -1.25
C SER A 62 -18.20 4.54 0.10
N SER A 63 -19.21 4.65 0.96
CA SER A 63 -19.27 3.96 2.25
C SER A 63 -19.29 2.43 2.07
N ASN A 64 -20.10 1.94 1.13
CA ASN A 64 -20.20 0.52 0.83
C ASN A 64 -18.89 -0.07 0.31
N PHE A 65 -18.21 0.62 -0.62
CA PHE A 65 -16.88 0.20 -1.08
C PHE A 65 -15.86 0.22 0.07
N THR A 66 -15.82 1.30 0.85
CA THR A 66 -14.91 1.43 1.99
C THR A 66 -15.09 0.29 2.98
N LYS A 67 -16.34 0.00 3.36
CA LYS A 67 -16.69 -1.13 4.22
C LYS A 67 -16.21 -2.46 3.62
N CYS A 68 -16.48 -2.70 2.34
CA CYS A 68 -16.05 -3.92 1.67
C CYS A 68 -14.51 -4.07 1.69
N SER A 69 -13.79 -3.01 1.34
CA SER A 69 -12.32 -3.02 1.28
C SER A 69 -11.68 -3.35 2.62
N ILE A 70 -12.22 -2.80 3.72
CA ILE A 70 -11.73 -3.05 5.08
C ILE A 70 -11.99 -4.50 5.49
N LEU A 71 -13.20 -5.03 5.22
CA LEU A 71 -13.56 -6.41 5.56
C LEU A 71 -12.74 -7.45 4.77
N HIS A 72 -12.21 -7.07 3.61
CA HIS A 72 -11.41 -7.94 2.74
C HIS A 72 -9.93 -7.51 2.66
N ALA A 73 -9.44 -6.79 3.65
CA ALA A 73 -8.04 -6.37 3.72
C ALA A 73 -7.09 -7.49 4.19
N ARG A 74 -7.58 -8.52 4.90
CA ARG A 74 -6.79 -9.67 5.38
C ARG A 74 -7.62 -10.96 5.46
N PRO A 75 -7.31 -12.00 4.67
CA PRO A 75 -6.42 -11.97 3.50
C PRO A 75 -6.92 -10.98 2.45
N ILE A 76 -6.02 -10.43 1.63
CA ILE A 76 -6.38 -9.41 0.64
C ILE A 76 -7.24 -10.05 -0.44
N ARG A 77 -8.50 -9.61 -0.52
CA ARG A 77 -9.50 -10.04 -1.52
C ARG A 77 -10.32 -8.87 -2.06
N ILE A 78 -9.75 -7.66 -2.03
CA ILE A 78 -10.44 -6.42 -2.35
C ILE A 78 -10.92 -6.44 -3.80
N CYS A 79 -10.07 -6.89 -4.74
CA CYS A 79 -10.41 -6.84 -6.17
C CYS A 79 -11.59 -7.77 -6.48
N SER A 80 -11.53 -9.03 -6.04
CA SER A 80 -12.55 -10.03 -6.31
C SER A 80 -13.83 -9.86 -5.51
N ARG A 81 -13.77 -9.34 -4.28
CA ARG A 81 -14.95 -9.21 -3.39
C ARG A 81 -15.65 -7.87 -3.47
N CYS A 82 -14.95 -6.80 -3.89
CA CYS A 82 -15.49 -5.43 -3.87
C CYS A 82 -15.72 -4.83 -5.26
N ILE A 83 -15.65 -5.64 -6.32
CA ILE A 83 -15.82 -5.19 -7.70
C ILE A 83 -17.21 -4.56 -7.94
N GLU A 84 -18.27 -5.12 -7.35
CA GLU A 84 -19.63 -4.60 -7.54
C GLU A 84 -19.76 -3.19 -6.94
N GLN A 85 -19.30 -3.01 -5.70
CA GLN A 85 -19.34 -1.73 -5.01
C GLN A 85 -18.47 -0.70 -5.72
N TYR A 86 -17.32 -1.11 -6.23
CA TYR A 86 -16.44 -0.26 -7.03
C TYR A 86 -17.11 0.21 -8.33
N MET A 87 -17.77 -0.69 -9.05
CA MET A 87 -18.50 -0.36 -10.28
C MET A 87 -19.66 0.61 -10.02
N GLN A 88 -20.42 0.38 -8.95
CA GLN A 88 -21.51 1.29 -8.56
C GLN A 88 -20.96 2.68 -8.20
N PHE A 89 -19.92 2.74 -7.38
CA PHE A 89 -19.22 3.98 -7.02
C PHE A 89 -18.77 4.76 -8.27
N LYS A 90 -18.08 4.10 -9.20
CA LYS A 90 -17.60 4.73 -10.44
C LYS A 90 -18.76 5.25 -11.31
N THR A 91 -19.82 4.46 -11.44
CA THR A 91 -21.00 4.82 -12.24
C THR A 91 -21.71 6.05 -11.66
N ILE A 92 -21.90 6.10 -10.34
CA ILE A 92 -22.57 7.23 -9.67
C ILE A 92 -21.70 8.49 -9.70
N TYR A 93 -20.38 8.35 -9.60
CA TYR A 93 -19.48 9.49 -9.77
C TYR A 93 -19.52 10.06 -11.19
N ASP A 94 -19.58 9.21 -12.22
CA ASP A 94 -19.75 9.66 -13.61
C ASP A 94 -21.11 10.36 -13.82
N GLU A 95 -22.18 9.85 -13.20
CA GLU A 95 -23.50 10.50 -13.17
C GLU A 95 -23.42 11.89 -12.51
N LEU A 96 -22.70 12.02 -11.40
CA LEU A 96 -22.46 13.32 -10.72
C LEU A 96 -21.71 14.32 -11.62
N LEU A 97 -20.74 13.84 -12.41
CA LEU A 97 -19.96 14.68 -13.32
C LEU A 97 -20.75 15.16 -14.53
N THR A 98 -21.67 14.33 -15.03
CA THR A 98 -22.35 14.55 -16.32
C THR A 98 -23.74 15.18 -16.20
N THR A 99 -24.39 15.08 -15.03
CA THR A 99 -25.75 15.58 -14.83
C THR A 99 -25.81 17.11 -14.79
N ILE A 100 -26.75 17.67 -15.56
CA ILE A 100 -27.06 19.10 -15.64
C ILE A 100 -28.56 19.29 -15.43
N VAL A 101 -28.93 20.04 -14.39
CA VAL A 101 -30.32 20.30 -14.01
C VAL A 101 -30.59 21.79 -14.13
N ASN A 102 -31.57 22.17 -14.96
CA ASN A 102 -31.92 23.58 -15.21
C ASN A 102 -30.72 24.47 -15.58
N GLY A 103 -29.78 23.94 -16.36
CA GLY A 103 -28.55 24.64 -16.76
C GLY A 103 -27.45 24.68 -15.70
N THR A 104 -27.68 24.12 -14.51
CA THR A 104 -26.69 24.01 -13.44
C THR A 104 -26.09 22.61 -13.40
N SER A 105 -24.77 22.49 -13.48
CA SER A 105 -24.08 21.19 -13.42
C SER A 105 -23.87 20.75 -11.98
N CYS A 106 -24.23 19.50 -11.64
CA CYS A 106 -24.01 18.97 -10.29
C CYS A 106 -22.51 18.95 -9.92
N LYS A 107 -21.63 18.72 -10.89
CA LYS A 107 -20.17 18.86 -10.74
C LYS A 107 -19.77 20.24 -10.20
N SER A 108 -20.29 21.31 -10.81
CA SER A 108 -19.92 22.68 -10.41
C SER A 108 -20.39 23.05 -9.00
N ILE A 109 -21.35 22.30 -8.46
CA ILE A 109 -21.87 22.49 -7.11
C ILE A 109 -21.00 21.76 -6.07
N PHE A 110 -20.65 20.50 -6.34
CA PHE A 110 -20.07 19.62 -5.32
C PHE A 110 -18.59 19.29 -5.48
N ILE A 111 -18.01 19.56 -6.65
CA ILE A 111 -16.61 19.23 -6.96
C ILE A 111 -15.84 20.53 -7.18
N SER A 112 -14.74 20.67 -6.45
CA SER A 112 -13.84 21.83 -6.49
C SER A 112 -14.52 23.16 -6.16
N HIS A 113 -15.60 23.10 -5.38
CA HIS A 113 -16.33 24.27 -4.90
C HIS A 113 -15.69 24.87 -3.62
N ASP A 114 -15.01 24.05 -2.82
CA ASP A 114 -14.31 24.47 -1.62
C ASP A 114 -12.87 23.91 -1.56
N ARG A 115 -12.08 24.39 -0.59
CA ARG A 115 -10.66 24.02 -0.47
C ARG A 115 -10.44 22.59 0.05
N LEU A 116 -11.42 22.01 0.72
CA LEU A 116 -11.36 20.63 1.21
C LEU A 116 -11.71 19.65 0.09
N ASP A 117 -12.66 20.01 -0.77
CA ASP A 117 -13.15 19.22 -1.91
C ASP A 117 -13.40 17.76 -1.52
N ALA A 118 -14.20 17.57 -0.46
CA ALA A 118 -14.37 16.28 0.19
C ALA A 118 -14.83 15.18 -0.78
N VAL A 119 -15.69 15.53 -1.74
CA VAL A 119 -16.18 14.58 -2.76
C VAL A 119 -15.04 14.07 -3.63
N LEU A 120 -14.17 14.97 -4.11
CA LEU A 120 -13.00 14.60 -4.91
C LEU A 120 -11.98 13.80 -4.07
N GLU A 121 -11.72 14.21 -2.84
CA GLU A 121 -10.78 13.53 -1.93
C GLU A 121 -11.21 12.08 -1.64
N TYR A 122 -12.50 11.84 -1.34
CA TYR A 122 -13.00 10.48 -1.18
C TYR A 122 -12.93 9.68 -2.47
N HIS A 123 -13.21 10.32 -3.60
CA HIS A 123 -13.11 9.66 -4.89
C HIS A 123 -11.69 9.19 -5.19
N ASP A 124 -10.71 10.09 -5.04
CA ASP A 124 -9.31 9.83 -5.35
C ASP A 124 -8.71 8.79 -4.39
N ASN A 125 -9.13 8.79 -3.13
CA ASN A 125 -8.73 7.76 -2.16
C ASN A 125 -9.25 6.37 -2.55
N ILE A 126 -10.50 6.26 -2.98
CA ILE A 126 -11.08 4.98 -3.44
C ILE A 126 -10.37 4.48 -4.70
N LEU A 127 -10.13 5.36 -5.68
CA LEU A 127 -9.32 5.02 -6.86
C LEU A 127 -7.92 4.58 -6.47
N SER A 128 -7.28 5.28 -5.53
CA SER A 128 -5.93 4.94 -5.06
C SER A 128 -5.86 3.54 -4.45
N ILE A 129 -6.87 3.13 -3.67
CA ILE A 129 -6.94 1.77 -3.12
C ILE A 129 -7.06 0.73 -4.25
N TRP A 130 -7.92 0.99 -5.23
CA TRP A 130 -8.13 0.11 -6.37
C TRP A 130 -6.87 -0.05 -7.24
N ASP A 131 -6.20 1.07 -7.53
CA ASP A 131 -5.02 1.12 -8.39
C ASP A 131 -3.77 0.55 -7.71
N LYS A 132 -3.55 0.85 -6.42
CA LYS A 132 -2.49 0.19 -5.62
C LYS A 132 -2.71 -1.32 -5.49
N GLY A 133 -3.97 -1.75 -5.56
CA GLY A 133 -4.32 -3.16 -5.65
C GLY A 133 -4.04 -3.81 -7.01
N HIS A 134 -3.68 -3.01 -8.03
CA HIS A 134 -3.64 -3.42 -9.43
C HIS A 134 -4.91 -4.18 -9.84
N CYS A 135 -6.06 -3.78 -9.28
CA CYS A 135 -7.30 -4.55 -9.42
C CYS A 135 -7.81 -4.57 -10.87
N ASN A 136 -7.46 -3.59 -11.69
CA ASN A 136 -7.80 -3.60 -13.11
C ASN A 136 -7.23 -4.82 -13.84
N THR A 137 -6.04 -5.33 -13.46
CA THR A 137 -5.41 -6.50 -14.11
C THR A 137 -6.09 -7.83 -13.75
N CYS A 138 -6.84 -7.87 -12.66
CA CYS A 138 -7.62 -9.06 -12.25
C CYS A 138 -8.81 -9.32 -13.21
N PHE A 139 -9.21 -8.33 -14.02
CA PHE A 139 -10.42 -8.38 -14.83
C PHE A 139 -10.15 -8.02 -16.29
N ASN A 140 -10.97 -8.57 -17.17
CA ASN A 140 -11.14 -8.12 -18.54
C ASN A 140 -12.30 -7.12 -18.59
N TRP A 141 -12.05 -5.96 -19.19
CA TRP A 141 -12.95 -4.82 -19.27
C TRP A 141 -13.60 -4.66 -20.66
N SER A 142 -13.54 -5.67 -21.53
CA SER A 142 -14.14 -5.63 -22.87
C SER A 142 -15.68 -5.48 -22.86
N ASP A 143 -16.35 -6.00 -21.83
CA ASP A 143 -17.80 -5.93 -21.66
C ASP A 143 -18.20 -4.88 -20.61
N LYS A 144 -19.49 -4.52 -20.58
CA LYS A 144 -20.05 -3.59 -19.57
C LYS A 144 -19.89 -4.09 -18.13
N VAL A 145 -19.78 -5.42 -17.96
CA VAL A 145 -19.57 -6.06 -16.66
C VAL A 145 -18.15 -6.65 -16.66
N PRO A 146 -17.29 -6.27 -15.70
CA PRO A 146 -15.94 -6.79 -15.62
C PRO A 146 -15.99 -8.29 -15.28
N VAL A 147 -15.31 -9.09 -16.10
CA VAL A 147 -15.19 -10.55 -15.91
C VAL A 147 -13.75 -10.86 -15.52
N LEU A 148 -13.53 -11.82 -14.62
CA LEU A 148 -12.17 -12.24 -14.26
C LEU A 148 -11.35 -12.58 -15.52
N SER A 149 -10.12 -12.08 -15.58
CA SER A 149 -9.19 -12.38 -16.67
C SER A 149 -8.89 -13.88 -16.74
N ASN A 150 -8.51 -14.36 -17.93
CA ASN A 150 -8.20 -15.79 -18.10
C ASN A 150 -7.02 -16.20 -17.21
N GLU A 151 -6.08 -15.28 -17.03
CA GLU A 151 -4.91 -15.41 -16.19
C GLU A 151 -5.30 -15.59 -14.72
N THR A 152 -6.15 -14.70 -14.20
CA THR A 152 -6.61 -14.79 -12.81
C THR A 152 -7.49 -16.01 -12.57
N LYS A 153 -8.33 -16.41 -13.54
CA LYS A 153 -9.12 -17.65 -13.46
C LYS A 153 -8.23 -18.88 -13.33
N LEU A 154 -7.23 -19.01 -14.21
CA LEU A 154 -6.31 -20.14 -14.20
C LEU A 154 -5.44 -20.17 -12.94
N PHE A 155 -5.04 -19.00 -12.40
CA PHE A 155 -4.37 -18.92 -11.11
C PHE A 155 -5.28 -19.46 -9.99
N ASN A 156 -6.52 -18.98 -9.93
CA ASN A 156 -7.47 -19.39 -8.89
C ASN A 156 -7.79 -20.89 -8.94
N GLU A 157 -7.87 -21.48 -10.13
CA GLU A 157 -8.02 -22.92 -10.32
C GLU A 157 -6.87 -23.69 -9.67
N LYS A 158 -5.62 -23.38 -10.07
CA LYS A 158 -4.41 -24.02 -9.51
C LYS A 158 -4.25 -23.80 -8.01
N PHE A 159 -4.61 -22.60 -7.54
CA PHE A 159 -4.62 -22.26 -6.12
C PHE A 159 -5.60 -23.15 -5.36
N ASN A 160 -6.84 -23.27 -5.85
CA ASN A 160 -7.87 -24.10 -5.23
C ASN A 160 -7.47 -25.58 -5.24
N GLU A 161 -6.90 -26.10 -6.32
CA GLU A 161 -6.37 -27.47 -6.39
C GLU A 161 -5.27 -27.72 -5.34
N THR A 162 -4.33 -26.77 -5.21
CA THR A 162 -3.23 -26.86 -4.25
C THR A 162 -3.76 -26.83 -2.81
N MET A 163 -4.67 -25.92 -2.50
CA MET A 163 -5.28 -25.82 -1.17
C MET A 163 -6.13 -27.05 -0.85
N ALA A 164 -6.90 -27.56 -1.82
CA ALA A 164 -7.68 -28.79 -1.65
C ALA A 164 -6.79 -30.00 -1.38
N CYS A 165 -5.64 -30.10 -2.06
CA CYS A 165 -4.66 -31.14 -1.76
C CYS A 165 -4.12 -31.01 -0.34
N ILE A 166 -3.69 -29.81 0.07
CA ILE A 166 -3.19 -29.57 1.43
C ILE A 166 -4.26 -29.95 2.47
N MET A 167 -5.50 -29.51 2.30
CA MET A 167 -6.60 -29.81 3.21
C MET A 167 -6.92 -31.30 3.30
N LYS A 168 -6.67 -32.08 2.23
CA LYS A 168 -6.90 -33.52 2.21
C LYS A 168 -5.88 -34.30 3.04
N TYR A 169 -4.62 -33.87 3.03
CA TYR A 169 -3.52 -34.60 3.67
C TYR A 169 -3.05 -33.99 4.99
N ILE A 170 -3.55 -32.80 5.35
CA ILE A 170 -3.27 -32.19 6.64
C ILE A 170 -4.11 -32.87 7.72
N ASP A 171 -3.45 -33.46 8.70
CA ASP A 171 -4.11 -33.98 9.89
C ASP A 171 -3.85 -33.02 11.06
N PRO A 172 -4.87 -32.32 11.58
CA PRO A 172 -4.69 -31.41 12.72
C PRO A 172 -4.36 -32.14 14.02
N SER A 173 -4.52 -33.47 14.07
CA SER A 173 -4.28 -34.30 15.24
C SER A 173 -2.81 -34.73 15.36
N THR A 174 -2.05 -34.65 14.27
CA THR A 174 -0.65 -35.05 14.21
C THR A 174 0.21 -33.91 13.69
N ASN A 175 1.40 -33.73 14.27
CA ASN A 175 2.36 -32.74 13.78
C ASN A 175 3.13 -33.22 12.52
N ASP A 176 2.65 -34.28 11.86
CA ASP A 176 3.31 -34.85 10.68
C ASP A 176 2.81 -34.18 9.40
N THR A 177 3.66 -33.32 8.83
CA THR A 177 3.39 -32.60 7.59
C THR A 177 3.96 -33.29 6.36
N GLN A 178 4.69 -34.40 6.54
CA GLN A 178 5.37 -35.11 5.47
C GLN A 178 4.40 -35.62 4.38
N PRO A 179 3.22 -36.19 4.71
CA PRO A 179 2.26 -36.62 3.70
C PRO A 179 1.76 -35.48 2.82
N VAL A 180 1.61 -34.27 3.37
CA VAL A 180 1.23 -33.08 2.60
C VAL A 180 2.34 -32.72 1.62
N CYS A 181 3.58 -32.67 2.09
CA CYS A 181 4.72 -32.34 1.25
C CYS A 181 4.91 -33.33 0.11
N GLU A 182 4.75 -34.63 0.35
CA GLU A 182 4.94 -35.67 -0.67
C GLU A 182 3.82 -35.69 -1.70
N ASN A 183 2.55 -35.59 -1.26
CA ASN A 183 1.41 -35.71 -2.16
C ASN A 183 1.05 -34.40 -2.88
N CYS A 184 1.34 -33.24 -2.30
CA CYS A 184 0.93 -31.95 -2.83
C CYS A 184 2.06 -31.13 -3.48
N MET A 185 3.29 -31.66 -3.51
CA MET A 185 4.45 -30.98 -4.12
C MET A 185 4.17 -30.59 -5.59
N GLN A 186 3.56 -31.49 -6.37
CA GLN A 186 3.30 -31.22 -7.78
C GLN A 186 2.30 -30.08 -7.97
N SER A 187 1.19 -30.07 -7.23
CA SER A 187 0.21 -28.97 -7.27
C SER A 187 0.86 -27.64 -6.89
N TYR A 188 1.66 -27.62 -5.82
CA TYR A 188 2.40 -26.44 -5.40
C TYR A 188 3.39 -25.94 -6.47
N ILE A 189 4.18 -26.83 -7.09
CA ILE A 189 5.13 -26.46 -8.14
C ILE A 189 4.39 -25.90 -9.37
N GLN A 190 3.27 -26.50 -9.77
CA GLN A 190 2.47 -26.01 -10.89
C GLN A 190 1.91 -24.62 -10.62
N LEU A 191 1.41 -24.37 -9.41
CA LEU A 191 0.96 -23.05 -8.98
C LEU A 191 2.10 -22.03 -8.97
N ASP A 192 3.25 -22.37 -8.39
CA ASP A 192 4.42 -21.47 -8.29
C ASP A 192 5.02 -21.14 -9.67
N ASN A 193 5.11 -22.13 -10.55
CA ASN A 193 5.55 -21.92 -11.93
C ASN A 193 4.58 -21.04 -12.69
N TYR A 194 3.27 -21.27 -12.55
CA TYR A 194 2.27 -20.42 -13.19
C TYR A 194 2.33 -18.98 -12.68
N TYR A 195 2.44 -18.77 -11.37
CA TYR A 195 2.63 -17.44 -10.79
C TYR A 195 3.87 -16.74 -11.36
N LYS A 196 4.99 -17.45 -11.54
CA LYS A 196 6.20 -16.91 -12.18
C LYS A 196 5.97 -16.49 -13.63
N THR A 197 5.07 -17.15 -14.37
CA THR A 197 4.73 -16.72 -15.75
C THR A 197 3.88 -15.46 -15.80
N LEU A 198 3.17 -15.14 -14.71
CA LEU A 198 2.38 -13.90 -14.61
C LEU A 198 3.23 -12.69 -14.21
N SER A 199 4.45 -12.93 -13.72
CA SER A 199 5.32 -11.89 -13.19
C SER A 199 6.49 -11.65 -14.14
N ASP A 200 6.58 -10.44 -14.72
CA ASP A 200 7.73 -10.05 -15.53
C ASP A 200 9.03 -9.97 -14.70
N ASP A 201 8.91 -9.76 -13.39
CA ASP A 201 10.02 -9.77 -12.43
C ASP A 201 10.04 -11.02 -11.56
N ALA A 202 11.22 -11.47 -11.14
CA ALA A 202 11.35 -12.55 -10.14
C ALA A 202 10.70 -12.20 -8.77
N ILE A 203 10.33 -10.93 -8.57
CA ILE A 203 9.84 -10.37 -7.31
C ILE A 203 8.29 -10.24 -7.28
N GLY A 204 7.57 -10.25 -8.41
CA GLY A 204 6.09 -10.28 -8.39
C GLY A 204 5.36 -8.94 -8.42
N VAL A 205 5.99 -7.82 -8.78
CA VAL A 205 5.55 -6.49 -8.29
C VAL A 205 4.80 -5.62 -9.31
N ASP A 206 5.13 -5.66 -10.60
CA ASP A 206 4.76 -4.50 -11.44
C ASP A 206 3.44 -4.60 -12.23
N SER A 207 2.73 -5.73 -12.20
CA SER A 207 1.47 -5.85 -12.95
C SER A 207 0.41 -6.81 -12.40
N ILE A 208 0.73 -7.62 -11.37
CA ILE A 208 -0.19 -8.64 -10.86
C ILE A 208 -1.15 -8.04 -9.84
N CYS A 209 -2.43 -8.38 -9.94
CA CYS A 209 -3.40 -7.93 -8.94
C CYS A 209 -3.11 -8.49 -7.54
N MET A 210 -3.33 -7.66 -6.52
CA MET A 210 -2.92 -7.95 -5.15
C MET A 210 -3.63 -9.16 -4.53
N ASP A 211 -4.84 -9.50 -4.98
CA ASP A 211 -5.54 -10.74 -4.59
C ASP A 211 -4.71 -11.99 -4.92
N VAL A 212 -4.02 -12.00 -6.08
CA VAL A 212 -3.16 -13.10 -6.54
C VAL A 212 -1.84 -13.11 -5.76
N VAL A 213 -1.22 -11.93 -5.62
CA VAL A 213 0.05 -11.76 -4.88
C VAL A 213 -0.10 -12.23 -3.43
N ASP A 214 -1.15 -11.78 -2.73
CA ASP A 214 -1.39 -12.17 -1.34
C ASP A 214 -1.68 -13.67 -1.21
N SER A 215 -2.51 -14.22 -2.11
CA SER A 215 -2.80 -15.67 -2.14
C SER A 215 -1.52 -16.50 -2.33
N MET A 216 -0.63 -16.08 -3.23
CA MET A 216 0.62 -16.78 -3.47
C MET A 216 1.58 -16.63 -2.28
N ASN A 217 1.70 -15.44 -1.70
CA ASN A 217 2.55 -15.19 -0.54
C ASN A 217 2.08 -15.98 0.69
N ALA A 218 0.77 -16.01 0.95
CA ALA A 218 0.17 -16.85 1.97
C ALA A 218 0.47 -18.33 1.72
N THR A 219 0.29 -18.81 0.48
CA THR A 219 0.59 -20.20 0.09
C THR A 219 2.06 -20.55 0.32
N ARG A 220 2.99 -19.69 -0.10
CA ARG A 220 4.44 -19.87 0.14
C ARG A 220 4.76 -19.89 1.63
N SER A 221 4.13 -19.04 2.42
CA SER A 221 4.30 -19.04 3.88
C SER A 221 3.81 -20.34 4.50
N ILE A 222 2.62 -20.81 4.12
CA ILE A 222 2.07 -22.10 4.58
C ILE A 222 3.00 -23.24 4.18
N TRP A 223 3.42 -23.31 2.92
CA TRP A 223 4.27 -24.36 2.39
C TRP A 223 5.65 -24.43 3.07
N SER A 224 6.30 -23.28 3.24
CA SER A 224 7.67 -23.21 3.74
C SER A 224 7.78 -23.16 5.27
N LYS A 225 6.96 -22.34 5.94
CA LYS A 225 7.07 -22.08 7.38
C LYS A 225 6.16 -22.98 8.20
N THR A 226 4.89 -23.11 7.79
CA THR A 226 3.91 -23.90 8.55
C THR A 226 4.12 -25.39 8.32
N LEU A 227 4.23 -25.81 7.07
CA LEU A 227 4.37 -27.22 6.69
C LEU A 227 5.82 -27.71 6.60
N ASN A 228 6.81 -26.80 6.60
CA ASN A 228 8.24 -27.13 6.49
C ASN A 228 8.61 -28.01 5.29
N CYS A 229 7.89 -27.89 4.16
CA CYS A 229 8.13 -28.72 2.97
C CYS A 229 9.40 -28.33 2.20
N CYS A 230 9.96 -27.15 2.44
CA CYS A 230 11.20 -26.70 1.80
C CYS A 230 12.46 -27.28 2.51
N LYS A 231 12.71 -28.59 2.38
CA LYS A 231 13.92 -29.23 2.93
C LYS A 231 15.20 -28.97 2.10
N ILE A 232 15.05 -28.67 0.81
CA ILE A 232 16.17 -28.48 -0.16
C ILE A 232 17.12 -27.33 0.23
N ARG A 233 16.66 -26.31 0.94
CA ARG A 233 17.51 -25.17 1.35
C ARG A 233 18.38 -25.46 2.59
N ARG A 234 18.31 -26.69 3.13
CA ARG A 234 19.15 -27.20 4.22
C ARG A 234 20.14 -28.26 3.73
N THR A 235 20.45 -28.31 2.43
CA THR A 235 21.64 -29.07 2.04
C THR A 235 22.84 -28.41 2.73
N PRO A 236 23.72 -29.19 3.36
CA PRO A 236 24.88 -28.62 4.00
C PRO A 236 25.71 -27.92 2.92
N GLU A 237 25.89 -26.61 3.04
CA GLU A 237 26.77 -25.78 2.21
C GLU A 237 28.26 -26.16 2.37
N ILE A 238 28.55 -27.34 2.95
CA ILE A 238 29.87 -27.91 3.15
C ILE A 238 30.67 -27.89 1.85
N ILE A 239 30.07 -28.23 0.71
CA ILE A 239 30.77 -28.21 -0.58
C ILE A 239 31.19 -26.77 -0.95
N PHE A 240 30.30 -25.81 -0.78
CA PHE A 240 30.57 -24.40 -1.04
C PHE A 240 31.65 -23.84 -0.09
N LEU A 241 31.55 -24.17 1.20
CA LEU A 241 32.53 -23.78 2.22
C LEU A 241 33.91 -24.39 1.94
N CYS A 242 33.97 -25.67 1.57
CA CYS A 242 35.22 -26.35 1.19
C CYS A 242 35.86 -25.69 -0.04
N CYS A 243 35.09 -25.43 -1.10
CA CYS A 243 35.60 -24.75 -2.30
C CYS A 243 36.12 -23.35 -1.98
N THR A 244 35.37 -22.57 -1.20
CA THR A 244 35.78 -21.22 -0.77
C THR A 244 37.05 -21.27 0.07
N GLY A 245 37.18 -22.25 0.98
CA GLY A 245 38.37 -22.45 1.79
C GLY A 245 39.61 -22.79 0.94
N ILE A 246 39.49 -23.69 -0.03
CA ILE A 246 40.58 -24.04 -0.95
C ILE A 246 41.02 -22.81 -1.75
N ILE A 247 40.07 -22.11 -2.38
CA ILE A 247 40.36 -20.91 -3.19
C ILE A 247 41.05 -19.84 -2.34
N SER A 248 40.61 -19.64 -1.10
CA SER A 248 41.20 -18.66 -0.18
C SER A 248 42.62 -19.05 0.27
N ALA A 249 42.95 -20.35 0.29
CA ALA A 249 44.27 -20.84 0.65
C ALA A 249 45.26 -20.85 -0.54
N LEU A 250 44.79 -20.82 -1.78
CA LEU A 250 45.65 -20.83 -2.98
C LEU A 250 46.68 -19.68 -3.02
N PRO A 251 46.35 -18.41 -2.67
CA PRO A 251 47.34 -17.34 -2.63
C PRO A 251 48.43 -17.58 -1.57
N ILE A 252 48.04 -18.09 -0.39
CA ILE A 252 48.98 -18.41 0.69
C ILE A 252 49.94 -19.51 0.22
N PHE A 253 49.39 -20.57 -0.38
CA PHE A 253 50.18 -21.65 -0.94
C PHE A 253 51.12 -21.16 -2.05
N TYR A 254 50.64 -20.29 -2.95
CA TYR A 254 51.44 -19.68 -4.00
C TYR A 254 52.64 -18.91 -3.44
N TYR A 255 52.45 -18.07 -2.42
CA TYR A 255 53.55 -17.33 -1.79
C TYR A 255 54.52 -18.24 -1.04
N LEU A 256 54.04 -19.31 -0.40
CA LEU A 256 54.90 -20.30 0.22
C LEU A 256 55.75 -21.05 -0.82
N VAL A 257 55.14 -21.48 -1.92
CA VAL A 257 55.86 -22.12 -3.04
C VAL A 257 56.89 -21.18 -3.61
N LEU A 258 56.56 -19.90 -3.86
CA LEU A 258 57.55 -18.93 -4.30
C LEU A 258 58.71 -18.76 -3.32
N ARG A 259 58.45 -18.77 -2.01
CA ARG A 259 59.51 -18.63 -0.99
C ARG A 259 60.46 -19.83 -0.95
N TYR A 260 59.94 -21.04 -1.10
CA TYR A 260 60.74 -22.27 -0.97
C TYR A 260 61.35 -22.75 -2.29
N PHE A 261 60.64 -22.55 -3.41
CA PHE A 261 61.05 -23.04 -4.73
C PHE A 261 61.57 -21.96 -5.67
N SER A 262 61.50 -20.67 -5.33
CA SER A 262 62.31 -19.70 -6.09
C SER A 262 63.77 -20.04 -5.83
N PRO A 263 64.58 -20.34 -6.87
CA PRO A 263 66.01 -20.33 -6.69
C PRO A 263 66.35 -18.96 -6.12
N MET A 264 67.20 -18.90 -5.09
CA MET A 264 68.02 -17.73 -4.89
C MET A 264 68.74 -17.52 -6.22
N ARG A 265 68.13 -16.76 -7.14
CA ARG A 265 68.88 -16.13 -8.21
C ARG A 265 69.78 -15.21 -7.42
N ASP A 266 71.02 -15.65 -7.23
CA ASP A 266 72.10 -14.79 -6.77
C ASP A 266 71.88 -13.47 -7.47
N LEU A 267 71.53 -12.45 -6.68
CA LEU A 267 71.35 -11.10 -7.16
C LEU A 267 72.59 -10.85 -8.02
N PRO A 268 72.47 -10.60 -9.34
CA PRO A 268 73.65 -10.49 -10.19
C PRO A 268 74.56 -9.48 -9.50
N ASN A 269 75.82 -9.87 -9.24
CA ASN A 269 76.81 -9.15 -8.44
C ASN A 269 77.04 -7.67 -8.87
N VAL A 270 76.31 -7.20 -9.88
CA VAL A 270 76.17 -5.83 -10.37
C VAL A 270 75.67 -4.85 -9.28
N LEU A 271 74.91 -5.29 -8.27
CA LEU A 271 74.55 -4.43 -7.13
C LEU A 271 75.54 -4.48 -5.96
N LYS A 272 76.62 -5.27 -6.08
CA LYS A 272 77.67 -5.41 -5.06
C LYS A 272 78.80 -4.39 -5.21
N GLN A 273 78.62 -3.33 -5.99
CA GLN A 273 79.45 -2.14 -5.86
C GLN A 273 78.87 -1.30 -4.71
N SER A 274 79.32 -1.57 -3.48
CA SER A 274 78.89 -0.80 -2.33
C SER A 274 79.29 0.67 -2.55
N ARG A 275 78.28 1.56 -2.60
CA ARG A 275 78.50 3.01 -2.57
C ARG A 275 79.41 3.42 -1.38
N PHE A 276 79.43 2.59 -0.34
CA PHE A 276 80.31 2.71 0.82
C PHE A 276 81.81 2.69 0.49
N LYS A 277 82.25 1.80 -0.43
CA LYS A 277 83.66 1.75 -0.87
C LYS A 277 84.06 3.02 -1.63
N GLN A 278 83.12 3.60 -2.38
CA GLN A 278 83.31 4.83 -3.14
C GLN A 278 83.35 6.08 -2.24
N THR A 279 82.59 6.09 -1.14
CA THR A 279 82.65 7.15 -0.11
C THR A 279 83.95 7.11 0.69
N ILE A 280 84.43 5.92 1.07
CA ILE A 280 85.71 5.75 1.81
C ILE A 280 86.91 6.18 0.95
N LEU A 281 86.95 5.81 -0.33
CA LEU A 281 88.03 6.24 -1.22
C LEU A 281 88.02 7.76 -1.44
N ARG A 282 86.84 8.41 -1.47
CA ARG A 282 86.73 9.87 -1.52
C ARG A 282 87.13 10.56 -0.22
N SER A 283 86.94 9.94 0.95
CA SER A 283 87.36 10.52 2.22
C SER A 283 88.86 10.37 2.46
N LEU A 284 89.47 9.25 2.04
CA LEU A 284 90.90 9.00 2.17
C LEU A 284 91.76 9.79 1.17
N GLY A 285 91.20 10.14 0.00
CA GLY A 285 91.87 10.99 -1.00
C GLY A 285 91.84 12.50 -0.70
N ARG A 286 91.31 12.94 0.45
CA ARG A 286 91.21 14.37 0.82
C ARG A 286 92.16 14.77 1.96
N THR A 287 93.07 13.87 2.32
CA THR A 287 94.14 14.09 3.31
C THR A 287 95.47 13.74 2.67
N ASN A 288 95.90 14.63 1.76
CA ASN A 288 97.27 15.04 1.46
C ASN A 288 97.23 16.05 0.31
#